data_AF-A0A1J7JLG2-F1
#
_entry.id   AF-A0A1J7JLG2-F1
#
_cell.length_a   1.000
_cell.length_b   1.000
_cell.length_c   1.000
_cell.angle_alpha   90.00
_cell.angle_beta   90.00
_cell.angle_gamma   90.00
#
_symmetry.space_group_name_H-M   'P 1'
#
loop_
_entity.id
_entity.type
_entity.pdbx_description
1 polymer ?
#
loop_
_entity_poly.entity_id
_entity_poly.type
_entity_poly.pdbx_seq_one_letter_code
_entity_poly.pdbx_strand_id
1 'polypeptide(L)'
;MSWRSLLTFLGSGAPNNAALDTLARSAKKFLDQRSIKGLDVVRMYGYDSEIDALKRKRTPYSDPFDQVEATSKRDDFTEADKLLAAYYVVKASVDIHTAKDERTKAKIGCRDMALHEAVARYLYENKETYGSLLNLLNSIGPGQELSKDQSSALKMATKSLYRDFLTTFKGIVCATPMAAANHEFRSFFRPDLVVVDEAGRLQEIELMSIIAFYDGPYIIVGDQMQFRPYINFDPTAKNAVQSQNPFARQLTYSTLERAVDAGAVDAYFTFNHRAYAQLSTLPSELIYRGVMGPYRSGKHQYPDSVKSFNKFLKEIVPELPGAQNRVMITLPGSWVSYIGTSARNLAHARWAVSQAIRAINDQSLTGLRGEPIEILMMPYYRAQVQTYQELLQKALLDNALTSEQRGRIRVATLDASQGDEADMTFIDLTRTDDIGFCE
;
A
#
# COMPACT_ATOMS: atom_id res chain seq x y z
N MET A 1 -21.92 -21.68 -29.03
CA MET A 1 -22.22 -20.48 -28.20
C MET A 1 -20.91 -19.94 -27.67
N SER A 2 -20.48 -18.77 -28.14
CA SER A 2 -19.14 -18.21 -27.91
C SER A 2 -19.09 -17.34 -26.66
N TRP A 3 -18.14 -17.64 -25.77
CA TRP A 3 -17.78 -16.88 -24.57
C TRP A 3 -17.01 -15.59 -24.91
N ARG A 4 -17.71 -14.55 -25.37
CA ARG A 4 -17.10 -13.27 -25.80
C ARG A 4 -17.68 -12.01 -25.15
N SER A 5 -18.41 -12.11 -24.05
CA SER A 5 -19.07 -10.97 -23.42
C SER A 5 -18.61 -10.77 -21.97
N LEU A 6 -18.00 -9.59 -21.76
CA LEU A 6 -17.87 -8.80 -20.54
C LEU A 6 -17.51 -9.52 -19.23
N LEU A 7 -16.25 -9.36 -18.81
CA LEU A 7 -15.86 -9.43 -17.41
C LEU A 7 -15.36 -8.06 -16.97
N THR A 8 -16.24 -7.28 -16.35
CA THR A 8 -15.87 -6.12 -15.53
C THR A 8 -15.38 -6.69 -14.19
N PHE A 9 -14.06 -6.89 -14.04
CA PHE A 9 -13.49 -7.33 -12.77
C PHE A 9 -13.46 -6.14 -11.80
N LEU A 10 -14.01 -6.25 -10.60
CA LEU A 10 -14.17 -5.08 -9.71
C LEU A 10 -13.76 -5.37 -8.27
N GLY A 11 -12.64 -4.74 -7.91
CA GLY A 11 -12.50 -3.98 -6.67
C GLY A 11 -12.23 -4.75 -5.39
N SER A 12 -11.07 -5.39 -5.28
CA SER A 12 -10.61 -5.93 -3.99
C SER A 12 -10.56 -4.84 -2.90
N GLY A 13 -11.24 -5.11 -1.78
CA GLY A 13 -11.24 -4.24 -0.61
C GLY A 13 -9.86 -4.22 0.03
N ALA A 14 -9.04 -3.23 -0.31
CA ALA A 14 -7.75 -3.08 0.35
C ALA A 14 -7.95 -2.57 1.79
N PRO A 15 -7.29 -3.15 2.81
CA PRO A 15 -7.45 -2.74 4.20
C PRO A 15 -6.83 -1.35 4.47
N ASN A 16 -5.98 -0.86 3.57
CA ASN A 16 -5.37 0.47 3.66
C ASN A 16 -4.98 1.01 2.28
N ASN A 17 -4.56 2.28 2.26
CA ASN A 17 -4.16 3.00 1.05
C ASN A 17 -2.98 2.37 0.29
N ALA A 18 -2.02 1.76 0.99
CA ALA A 18 -0.85 1.16 0.33
C ALA A 18 -1.22 -0.15 -0.38
N ALA A 19 -1.99 -1.02 0.30
CA ALA A 19 -2.57 -2.22 -0.30
C ALA A 19 -3.44 -1.86 -1.52
N LEU A 20 -4.14 -0.73 -1.46
CA LEU A 20 -4.97 -0.24 -2.55
C LEU A 20 -4.17 0.14 -3.81
N ASP A 21 -3.00 0.79 -3.63
CA ASP A 21 -2.09 1.11 -4.74
C ASP A 21 -1.47 -0.15 -5.36
N THR A 22 -1.10 -1.13 -4.53
CA THR A 22 -0.58 -2.42 -4.99
C THR A 22 -1.63 -3.18 -5.80
N LEU A 23 -2.87 -3.21 -5.32
CA LEU A 23 -3.98 -3.84 -6.04
C LEU A 23 -4.23 -3.20 -7.41
N ALA A 24 -4.32 -1.86 -7.48
CA ALA A 24 -4.57 -1.16 -8.73
C ALA A 24 -3.46 -1.46 -9.76
N ARG A 25 -2.19 -1.48 -9.33
CA ARG A 25 -1.06 -1.85 -10.20
C ARG A 25 -1.14 -3.29 -10.67
N SER A 26 -1.44 -4.23 -9.77
CA SER A 26 -1.58 -5.64 -10.12
C SER A 26 -2.72 -5.87 -11.13
N ALA A 27 -3.85 -5.20 -10.94
CA ALA A 27 -4.98 -5.25 -11.86
C ALA A 27 -4.61 -4.67 -13.24
N LYS A 28 -3.97 -3.51 -13.30
CA LYS A 28 -3.52 -2.89 -14.56
C LYS A 28 -2.51 -3.78 -15.30
N LYS A 29 -1.50 -4.26 -14.59
CA LYS A 29 -0.50 -5.21 -15.12
C LYS A 29 -1.16 -6.48 -15.66
N PHE A 30 -2.18 -7.01 -14.98
CA PHE A 30 -2.92 -8.19 -15.44
C PHE A 30 -3.66 -7.95 -16.76
N LEU A 31 -4.32 -6.79 -16.90
CA LEU A 31 -5.02 -6.41 -18.14
C LEU A 31 -4.03 -6.22 -19.29
N ASP A 32 -2.92 -5.51 -19.03
CA ASP A 32 -1.87 -5.24 -20.01
C ASP A 32 -1.23 -6.54 -20.53
N GLN A 33 -0.87 -7.45 -19.61
CA GLN A 33 -0.28 -8.76 -19.94
C GLN A 33 -1.20 -9.63 -20.80
N ARG A 34 -2.52 -9.47 -20.68
CA ARG A 34 -3.51 -10.21 -21.46
C ARG A 34 -4.01 -9.43 -22.68
N SER A 35 -3.49 -8.23 -22.94
CA SER A 35 -3.92 -7.37 -24.04
C SER A 35 -5.44 -7.12 -24.03
N ILE A 36 -6.06 -7.06 -22.85
CA ILE A 36 -7.49 -6.78 -22.70
C ILE A 36 -7.69 -5.27 -22.93
N LYS A 37 -8.38 -4.91 -24.00
CA LYS A 37 -8.67 -3.51 -24.36
C LYS A 37 -10.06 -3.09 -23.91
N GLY A 38 -10.23 -1.80 -23.63
CA GLY A 38 -11.52 -1.20 -23.31
C GLY A 38 -11.96 -1.31 -21.85
N LEU A 39 -11.05 -1.71 -20.95
CA LEU A 39 -11.24 -1.67 -19.50
C LEU A 39 -10.14 -0.83 -18.89
N ASP A 40 -10.51 0.19 -18.10
CA ASP A 40 -9.58 1.01 -17.34
C ASP A 40 -9.49 0.55 -15.88
N VAL A 41 -8.40 0.91 -15.20
CA VAL A 41 -8.25 0.70 -13.76
C VAL A 41 -8.16 2.05 -13.07
N VAL A 42 -9.03 2.24 -12.08
CA VAL A 42 -9.16 3.45 -11.28
C VAL A 42 -9.05 3.11 -9.81
N ARG A 43 -8.42 3.99 -9.04
CA ARG A 43 -8.17 3.85 -7.62
C ARG A 43 -8.79 5.02 -6.84
N MET A 44 -9.46 4.71 -5.73
CA MET A 44 -10.18 5.70 -4.91
C MET A 44 -9.80 5.56 -3.42
N TYR A 45 -9.16 6.57 -2.82
CA TYR A 45 -8.89 6.56 -1.37
C TYR A 45 -10.11 6.93 -0.52
N GLY A 46 -10.97 7.81 -1.03
CA GLY A 46 -12.17 8.27 -0.35
C GLY A 46 -12.86 9.30 -1.21
N TYR A 47 -14.13 9.10 -1.52
CA TYR A 47 -14.85 9.88 -2.53
C TYR A 47 -14.78 11.40 -2.28
N ASP A 48 -15.10 11.86 -1.07
CA ASP A 48 -15.00 13.27 -0.71
C ASP A 48 -13.56 13.78 -0.73
N SER A 49 -12.59 12.93 -0.39
CA SER A 49 -11.17 13.28 -0.46
C SER A 49 -10.65 13.35 -1.89
N GLU A 50 -11.21 12.61 -2.85
CA GLU A 50 -10.89 12.70 -4.28
C GLU A 50 -11.51 13.97 -4.88
N ILE A 51 -12.77 14.27 -4.56
CA ILE A 51 -13.42 15.53 -4.92
C ILE A 51 -12.68 16.71 -4.28
N ASP A 52 -12.27 16.58 -3.03
CA ASP A 52 -11.47 17.58 -2.35
C ASP A 52 -10.02 17.57 -2.85
N ALA A 53 -9.46 16.52 -3.43
CA ALA A 53 -8.11 16.55 -4.01
C ALA A 53 -8.07 17.45 -5.25
N LEU A 54 -9.18 17.51 -6.00
CA LEU A 54 -9.40 18.55 -7.01
C LEU A 54 -9.43 19.96 -6.39
N LYS A 55 -9.82 20.10 -5.10
CA LYS A 55 -9.90 21.38 -4.36
C LYS A 55 -8.67 21.74 -3.51
N ARG A 56 -7.97 20.78 -2.89
CA ARG A 56 -6.93 20.92 -1.84
C ARG A 56 -5.54 21.17 -2.39
N LYS A 57 -5.33 21.07 -3.71
CA LYS A 57 -4.16 21.65 -4.38
C LYS A 57 -4.11 23.20 -4.28
N ARG A 58 -4.81 23.85 -3.32
CA ARG A 58 -5.22 25.28 -3.42
C ARG A 58 -5.23 26.12 -2.12
N THR A 59 -4.91 25.63 -0.90
CA THR A 59 -4.82 26.47 0.33
C THR A 59 -3.37 26.65 0.84
N PRO A 60 -2.91 27.88 1.15
CA PRO A 60 -1.57 28.15 1.68
C PRO A 60 -1.55 28.10 3.23
N TYR A 61 -0.40 27.71 3.80
CA TYR A 61 0.02 28.07 5.16
C TYR A 61 1.22 29.03 5.01
N SER A 62 1.38 29.99 5.92
CA SER A 62 2.19 31.20 5.75
C SER A 62 3.66 31.08 6.21
N ASP A 63 4.59 31.52 5.33
CA ASP A 63 5.87 32.28 5.54
C ASP A 63 7.24 31.53 5.69
N PRO A 64 8.43 32.19 5.50
CA PRO A 64 9.10 32.50 4.23
C PRO A 64 10.59 32.01 4.11
N PHE A 65 11.09 31.80 2.88
CA PHE A 65 12.48 31.59 2.44
C PHE A 65 12.64 31.51 0.89
N ASP A 66 13.82 31.90 0.43
CA ASP A 66 14.07 32.67 -0.79
C ASP A 66 14.18 31.86 -2.10
N GLN A 67 13.57 32.40 -3.17
CA GLN A 67 13.29 31.76 -4.47
C GLN A 67 14.38 32.01 -5.53
N VAL A 68 15.36 32.86 -5.27
CA VAL A 68 16.27 33.36 -6.31
C VAL A 68 17.13 32.25 -6.96
N GLU A 69 17.39 31.16 -6.25
CA GLU A 69 18.22 30.05 -6.75
C GLU A 69 17.43 29.04 -7.63
N ALA A 70 16.10 28.98 -7.51
CA ALA A 70 15.27 28.04 -8.26
C ALA A 70 15.03 28.45 -9.73
N THR A 71 15.40 29.68 -10.09
CA THR A 71 15.06 30.33 -11.37
C THR A 71 15.91 29.88 -12.57
N SER A 72 16.96 29.07 -12.40
CA SER A 72 17.95 28.86 -13.48
C SER A 72 17.85 27.56 -14.30
N LYS A 73 16.89 26.65 -14.08
CA LYS A 73 16.87 25.35 -14.78
C LYS A 73 15.48 24.79 -15.14
N ARG A 74 14.67 25.50 -15.94
CA ARG A 74 13.47 24.92 -16.57
C ARG A 74 13.15 25.56 -17.93
N ASP A 75 13.77 25.05 -19.00
CA ASP A 75 13.29 25.25 -20.37
C ASP A 75 13.17 23.87 -21.04
N ASP A 76 11.95 23.32 -20.97
CA ASP A 76 11.30 22.45 -21.98
C ASP A 76 9.95 21.98 -21.40
N PHE A 77 8.90 22.78 -21.62
CA PHE A 77 7.54 22.53 -21.13
C PHE A 77 6.52 23.02 -22.18
N THR A 78 5.49 22.20 -22.44
CA THR A 78 4.45 22.42 -23.48
C THR A 78 3.45 23.51 -23.09
N GLU A 79 2.58 23.99 -23.99
CA GLU A 79 1.54 24.99 -23.68
C GLU A 79 0.55 24.54 -22.57
N ALA A 80 0.38 23.24 -22.34
CA ALA A 80 -0.36 22.70 -21.19
C ALA A 80 0.40 22.90 -19.86
N ASP A 81 1.73 22.85 -19.92
CA ASP A 81 2.60 23.13 -18.78
C ASP A 81 2.72 24.64 -18.52
N LYS A 82 2.51 25.51 -19.53
CA LYS A 82 2.46 26.98 -19.35
C LYS A 82 1.18 27.42 -18.64
N LEU A 83 0.05 26.74 -18.87
CA LEU A 83 -1.21 27.00 -18.14
C LEU A 83 -1.14 26.49 -16.68
N LEU A 84 -0.49 25.34 -16.46
CA LEU A 84 -0.15 24.87 -15.11
C LEU A 84 0.86 25.82 -14.43
N ALA A 85 1.92 26.23 -15.13
CA ALA A 85 3.00 27.07 -14.60
C ALA A 85 2.55 28.51 -14.27
N ALA A 86 1.67 29.11 -15.09
CA ALA A 86 1.07 30.42 -14.80
C ALA A 86 0.20 30.39 -13.53
N TYR A 87 -0.34 29.22 -13.17
CA TYR A 87 -1.03 28.99 -11.89
C TYR A 87 -0.05 28.66 -10.74
N TYR A 88 1.11 28.06 -11.02
CA TYR A 88 2.10 27.65 -10.01
C TYR A 88 3.08 28.75 -9.54
N VAL A 89 3.33 29.81 -10.32
CA VAL A 89 4.29 30.88 -9.95
C VAL A 89 3.71 31.88 -8.93
N VAL A 90 2.39 32.09 -8.89
CA VAL A 90 1.76 33.11 -8.05
C VAL A 90 1.64 32.70 -6.56
N LYS A 91 1.98 31.45 -6.20
CA LYS A 91 1.74 30.94 -4.83
C LYS A 91 2.87 30.08 -4.25
N ALA A 92 4.09 30.22 -4.76
CA ALA A 92 5.21 29.36 -4.39
C ALA A 92 6.30 30.09 -3.59
N SER A 93 5.94 30.80 -2.53
CA SER A 93 6.89 31.15 -1.47
C SER A 93 6.47 30.47 -0.15
N VAL A 94 6.90 29.21 0.00
CA VAL A 94 7.78 28.72 1.09
C VAL A 94 7.42 27.37 1.70
N ASP A 95 8.46 26.54 1.71
CA ASP A 95 8.54 25.15 2.12
C ASP A 95 8.47 24.93 3.63
N ILE A 96 8.08 23.70 4.00
CA ILE A 96 8.77 22.77 4.93
C ILE A 96 7.96 21.45 4.95
N HIS A 97 8.52 20.25 5.15
CA HIS A 97 9.67 19.56 4.58
C HIS A 97 9.48 18.06 4.97
N THR A 98 10.03 17.16 4.16
CA THR A 98 10.57 15.81 4.51
C THR A 98 9.60 14.69 4.93
N ALA A 99 8.60 14.88 5.80
CA ALA A 99 7.70 13.77 6.21
C ALA A 99 6.54 13.51 5.22
N LYS A 100 6.09 14.57 4.54
CA LYS A 100 5.08 14.47 3.47
C LYS A 100 5.68 13.99 2.16
N ASP A 101 6.97 14.20 1.93
CA ASP A 101 7.61 13.82 0.68
C ASP A 101 7.75 12.31 0.54
N GLU A 102 7.98 11.55 1.60
CA GLU A 102 7.98 10.09 1.51
C GLU A 102 6.56 9.54 1.26
N ARG A 103 5.55 10.13 1.92
CA ARG A 103 4.12 9.81 1.71
C ARG A 103 3.60 10.23 0.34
N THR A 104 4.20 11.28 -0.24
CA THR A 104 3.87 11.79 -1.57
C THR A 104 4.65 11.01 -2.63
N LYS A 105 5.90 10.63 -2.39
CA LYS A 105 6.70 9.75 -3.25
C LYS A 105 6.09 8.34 -3.35
N ALA A 106 5.52 7.80 -2.26
CA ALA A 106 4.71 6.57 -2.31
C ALA A 106 3.44 6.73 -3.17
N LYS A 107 2.82 7.93 -3.17
CA LYS A 107 1.65 8.27 -4.02
C LYS A 107 1.96 8.50 -5.49
N ILE A 108 3.23 8.62 -5.90
CA ILE A 108 3.60 8.89 -7.31
C ILE A 108 3.33 7.68 -8.21
N GLY A 109 3.41 6.45 -7.71
CA GLY A 109 3.34 5.24 -8.53
C GLY A 109 1.97 4.84 -9.09
N CYS A 110 0.88 5.51 -8.67
CA CYS A 110 -0.49 5.20 -9.12
C CYS A 110 -1.32 6.45 -9.41
N ARG A 111 -0.66 7.60 -9.61
CA ARG A 111 -1.36 8.87 -9.78
C ARG A 111 -2.21 8.88 -11.06
N ASP A 112 -1.71 8.29 -12.14
CA ASP A 112 -2.41 8.11 -13.41
C ASP A 112 -3.70 7.28 -13.28
N MET A 113 -3.80 6.43 -12.26
CA MET A 113 -4.96 5.62 -11.96
C MET A 113 -5.89 6.26 -10.91
N ALA A 114 -5.58 7.46 -10.38
CA ALA A 114 -6.45 8.07 -9.39
C ALA A 114 -7.80 8.49 -10.00
N LEU A 115 -8.89 8.33 -9.24
CA LEU A 115 -10.25 8.67 -9.69
C LEU A 115 -10.33 10.10 -10.22
N HIS A 116 -9.72 11.08 -9.53
CA HIS A 116 -9.74 12.46 -10.00
C HIS A 116 -9.00 12.69 -11.33
N GLU A 117 -7.91 11.96 -11.60
CA GLU A 117 -7.20 12.06 -12.89
C GLU A 117 -8.01 11.39 -14.01
N ALA A 118 -8.68 10.26 -13.72
CA ALA A 118 -9.60 9.63 -14.68
C ALA A 118 -10.81 10.52 -15.01
N VAL A 119 -11.38 11.17 -14.00
CA VAL A 119 -12.47 12.15 -14.18
C VAL A 119 -11.98 13.38 -14.95
N ALA A 120 -10.75 13.83 -14.72
CA ALA A 120 -10.16 14.92 -15.50
C ALA A 120 -9.99 14.54 -16.99
N ARG A 121 -9.50 13.33 -17.29
CA ARG A 121 -9.45 12.82 -18.67
C ARG A 121 -10.84 12.81 -19.32
N TYR A 122 -11.84 12.29 -18.62
CA TYR A 122 -13.22 12.27 -19.08
C TYR A 122 -13.77 13.68 -19.36
N LEU A 123 -13.47 14.68 -18.53
CA LEU A 123 -13.81 16.08 -18.79
C LEU A 123 -13.18 16.59 -20.09
N TYR A 124 -11.91 16.27 -20.34
CA TYR A 124 -11.20 16.71 -21.54
C TYR A 124 -11.68 16.02 -22.82
N GLU A 125 -12.15 14.77 -22.71
CA GLU A 125 -12.77 14.03 -23.82
C GLU A 125 -14.19 14.53 -24.12
N ASN A 126 -14.88 15.09 -23.13
CA ASN A 126 -16.27 15.57 -23.24
C ASN A 126 -16.41 17.08 -23.04
N LYS A 127 -15.44 17.87 -23.53
CA LYS A 127 -15.37 19.34 -23.34
C LYS A 127 -16.65 20.07 -23.73
N GLU A 128 -17.30 19.63 -24.80
CA GLU A 128 -18.52 20.25 -25.32
C GLU A 128 -19.67 20.14 -24.31
N THR A 129 -19.80 19.00 -23.64
CA THR A 129 -20.82 18.74 -22.61
C THR A 129 -20.59 19.58 -21.35
N TYR A 130 -19.33 19.84 -21.00
CA TYR A 130 -18.95 20.53 -19.76
C TYR A 130 -18.44 21.96 -20.00
N GLY A 131 -18.83 22.59 -21.11
CA GLY A 131 -18.40 23.96 -21.46
C GLY A 131 -18.69 24.98 -20.37
N SER A 132 -19.81 24.88 -19.65
CA SER A 132 -20.16 25.75 -18.52
C SER A 132 -19.21 25.59 -17.33
N LEU A 133 -18.79 24.36 -17.02
CA LEU A 133 -17.80 24.08 -15.98
C LEU A 133 -16.41 24.61 -16.39
N LEU A 134 -16.03 24.42 -17.65
CA LEU A 134 -14.76 24.94 -18.18
C LEU A 134 -14.74 26.47 -18.18
N ASN A 135 -15.85 27.11 -18.57
CA ASN A 135 -15.98 28.57 -18.51
C ASN A 135 -15.95 29.08 -17.06
N LEU A 136 -16.59 28.39 -16.13
CA LEU A 136 -16.52 28.71 -14.71
C LEU A 136 -15.06 28.60 -14.21
N LEU A 137 -14.36 27.53 -14.56
CA LEU A 137 -12.95 27.33 -14.22
C LEU A 137 -12.05 28.43 -14.82
N ASN A 138 -12.29 28.82 -16.08
CA ASN A 138 -11.54 29.87 -16.77
C ASN A 138 -11.86 31.28 -16.24
N SER A 139 -13.06 31.49 -15.70
CA SER A 139 -13.49 32.77 -15.12
C SER A 139 -12.89 33.07 -13.75
N ILE A 140 -12.31 32.06 -13.09
CA ILE A 140 -11.68 32.17 -11.78
C ILE A 140 -10.21 32.58 -11.99
N GLY A 141 -9.90 33.85 -11.71
CA GLY A 141 -8.52 34.34 -11.81
C GLY A 141 -7.57 33.69 -10.81
N PRO A 142 -6.25 33.61 -11.09
CA PRO A 142 -5.27 33.12 -10.14
C PRO A 142 -5.33 33.93 -8.84
N GLY A 143 -5.53 33.28 -7.70
CA GLY A 143 -5.54 33.94 -6.38
C GLY A 143 -6.85 34.62 -5.98
N GLN A 144 -7.90 34.54 -6.80
CA GLN A 144 -9.19 35.14 -6.48
C GLN A 144 -9.99 34.25 -5.50
N GLU A 145 -10.53 34.83 -4.43
CA GLU A 145 -11.45 34.12 -3.55
C GLU A 145 -12.76 33.83 -4.29
N LEU A 146 -13.22 32.58 -4.20
CA LEU A 146 -14.49 32.18 -4.78
C LEU A 146 -15.63 32.78 -3.97
N SER A 147 -16.60 33.39 -4.65
CA SER A 147 -17.86 33.72 -4.01
C SER A 147 -18.56 32.44 -3.53
N LYS A 148 -19.46 32.55 -2.56
CA LYS A 148 -20.26 31.42 -2.07
C LYS A 148 -21.03 30.75 -3.22
N ASP A 149 -21.55 31.54 -4.15
CA ASP A 149 -22.30 31.06 -5.31
C ASP A 149 -21.40 30.33 -6.32
N GLN A 150 -20.21 30.88 -6.60
CA GLN A 150 -19.21 30.23 -7.46
C GLN A 150 -18.73 28.90 -6.86
N SER A 151 -18.48 28.87 -5.54
CA SER A 151 -18.08 27.66 -4.82
C SER A 151 -19.18 26.59 -4.86
N SER A 152 -20.44 26.98 -4.67
CA SER A 152 -21.60 26.10 -4.76
C SER A 152 -21.78 25.55 -6.19
N ALA A 153 -21.74 26.43 -7.19
CA ALA A 153 -21.86 26.06 -8.61
C ALA A 153 -20.74 25.10 -9.03
N LEU A 154 -19.49 25.38 -8.64
CA LEU A 154 -18.35 24.52 -8.92
C LEU A 154 -18.51 23.14 -8.26
N LYS A 155 -18.98 23.09 -7.01
CA LYS A 155 -19.24 21.84 -6.29
C LYS A 155 -20.32 21.01 -6.99
N MET A 156 -21.43 21.63 -7.41
CA MET A 156 -22.50 20.94 -8.13
C MET A 156 -22.03 20.41 -9.49
N ALA A 157 -21.34 21.24 -10.27
CA ALA A 157 -20.82 20.85 -11.57
C ALA A 157 -19.78 19.72 -11.47
N THR A 158 -18.89 19.78 -10.47
CA THR A 158 -17.93 18.70 -10.19
C THR A 158 -18.65 17.41 -9.79
N LYS A 159 -19.69 17.47 -8.94
CA LYS A 159 -20.48 16.29 -8.58
C LYS A 159 -21.20 15.68 -9.79
N SER A 160 -21.70 16.50 -10.71
CA SER A 160 -22.31 16.01 -11.95
C SER A 160 -21.28 15.28 -12.83
N LEU A 161 -20.10 15.89 -13.02
CA LEU A 161 -19.01 15.27 -13.76
C LEU A 161 -18.61 13.91 -13.19
N TYR A 162 -18.48 13.80 -11.87
CA TYR A 162 -18.19 12.52 -11.21
C TYR A 162 -19.30 11.49 -11.40
N ARG A 163 -20.57 11.91 -11.29
CA ARG A 163 -21.71 11.05 -11.55
C ARG A 163 -21.64 10.49 -12.97
N ASP A 164 -21.51 11.35 -13.97
CA ASP A 164 -21.54 10.96 -15.38
C ASP A 164 -20.36 10.06 -15.75
N PHE A 165 -19.18 10.34 -15.19
CA PHE A 165 -18.04 9.44 -15.30
C PHE A 165 -18.35 8.07 -14.69
N LEU A 166 -18.79 8.01 -13.43
CA LEU A 166 -19.01 6.74 -12.73
C LEU A 166 -20.13 5.89 -13.33
N THR A 167 -21.17 6.51 -13.89
CA THR A 167 -22.28 5.78 -14.53
C THR A 167 -21.90 5.22 -15.90
N THR A 168 -20.91 5.79 -16.57
CA THR A 168 -20.45 5.35 -17.90
C THR A 168 -19.15 4.56 -17.86
N PHE A 169 -18.42 4.62 -16.74
CA PHE A 169 -17.13 3.98 -16.56
C PHE A 169 -17.21 2.47 -16.73
N LYS A 170 -16.31 1.93 -17.58
CA LYS A 170 -16.16 0.50 -17.82
C LYS A 170 -14.76 0.09 -17.40
N GLY A 171 -14.67 -0.62 -16.28
CA GLY A 171 -13.38 -0.97 -15.73
C GLY A 171 -13.42 -1.37 -14.27
N ILE A 172 -12.26 -1.32 -13.67
CA ILE A 172 -11.98 -1.76 -12.31
C ILE A 172 -11.83 -0.52 -11.43
N VAL A 173 -12.70 -0.36 -10.43
CA VAL A 173 -12.53 0.59 -9.34
C VAL A 173 -11.99 -0.16 -8.13
N CYS A 174 -10.75 0.13 -7.76
CA CYS A 174 -10.13 -0.30 -6.53
C CYS A 174 -10.46 0.73 -5.44
N ALA A 175 -11.00 0.30 -4.30
CA ALA A 175 -11.29 1.17 -3.17
C ALA A 175 -11.17 0.43 -1.82
N THR A 176 -11.03 1.16 -0.73
CA THR A 176 -11.24 0.60 0.61
C THR A 176 -12.74 0.42 0.87
N PRO A 177 -13.17 -0.50 1.75
CA PRO A 177 -14.59 -0.71 2.04
C PRO A 177 -15.33 0.59 2.42
N MET A 178 -14.74 1.40 3.30
CA MET A 178 -15.33 2.66 3.71
C MET A 178 -15.44 3.69 2.58
N ALA A 179 -14.49 3.70 1.64
CA ALA A 179 -14.54 4.60 0.49
C ALA A 179 -15.66 4.17 -0.49
N ALA A 180 -15.83 2.86 -0.71
CA ALA A 180 -16.90 2.33 -1.54
C ALA A 180 -18.28 2.49 -0.87
N ALA A 181 -18.38 2.41 0.47
CA ALA A 181 -19.63 2.63 1.17
C ALA A 181 -20.15 4.08 1.13
N ASN A 182 -19.36 5.04 0.62
CA ASN A 182 -19.76 6.44 0.47
C ASN A 182 -21.07 6.57 -0.34
N HIS A 183 -21.97 7.42 0.15
CA HIS A 183 -23.32 7.56 -0.41
C HIS A 183 -23.31 8.00 -1.88
N GLU A 184 -22.56 9.03 -2.24
CA GLU A 184 -22.50 9.48 -3.64
C GLU A 184 -21.87 8.42 -4.54
N PHE A 185 -20.78 7.79 -4.11
CA PHE A 185 -20.13 6.76 -4.91
C PHE A 185 -21.06 5.59 -5.20
N ARG A 186 -21.66 4.98 -4.18
CA ARG A 186 -22.59 3.84 -4.34
C ARG A 186 -23.89 4.21 -5.08
N SER A 187 -24.25 5.49 -5.12
CA SER A 187 -25.42 5.96 -5.87
C SER A 187 -25.18 5.98 -7.37
N PHE A 188 -23.93 6.19 -7.81
CA PHE A 188 -23.58 6.37 -9.22
C PHE A 188 -22.86 5.17 -9.81
N PHE A 189 -22.09 4.46 -9.00
CA PHE A 189 -21.32 3.30 -9.43
C PHE A 189 -22.04 2.00 -9.04
N ARG A 190 -22.36 1.18 -10.04
CA ARG A 190 -23.04 -0.12 -9.87
C ARG A 190 -22.14 -1.24 -10.40
N PRO A 191 -21.40 -1.94 -9.53
CA PRO A 191 -20.51 -3.02 -9.93
C PRO A 191 -21.29 -4.26 -10.35
N ASP A 192 -20.83 -4.95 -11.41
CA ASP A 192 -21.35 -6.27 -11.82
C ASP A 192 -20.83 -7.43 -10.95
N LEU A 193 -19.72 -7.21 -10.25
CA LEU A 193 -19.01 -8.17 -9.41
C LEU A 193 -18.30 -7.40 -8.30
N VAL A 194 -18.33 -7.90 -7.07
CA VAL A 194 -17.55 -7.32 -5.96
C VAL A 194 -16.55 -8.35 -5.47
N VAL A 195 -15.27 -8.04 -5.56
CA VAL A 195 -14.20 -8.84 -4.97
C VAL A 195 -13.77 -8.19 -3.66
N VAL A 196 -13.54 -8.93 -2.61
CA VAL A 196 -12.95 -8.40 -1.37
C VAL A 196 -11.71 -9.23 -1.08
N ASP A 197 -10.57 -8.59 -0.92
CA ASP A 197 -9.31 -9.26 -0.58
C ASP A 197 -8.91 -8.90 0.85
N GLU A 198 -8.03 -9.69 1.45
CA GLU A 198 -7.63 -9.55 2.86
C GLU A 198 -8.83 -9.44 3.83
N ALA A 199 -9.94 -10.13 3.52
CA ALA A 199 -11.19 -10.03 4.27
C ALA A 199 -11.06 -10.50 5.74
N GLY A 200 -10.05 -11.33 6.04
CA GLY A 200 -9.70 -11.73 7.41
C GLY A 200 -9.26 -10.55 8.28
N ARG A 201 -8.77 -9.46 7.68
CA ARG A 201 -8.32 -8.24 8.36
C ARG A 201 -9.43 -7.18 8.50
N LEU A 202 -10.56 -7.34 7.82
CA LEU A 202 -11.66 -6.38 7.89
C LEU A 202 -12.55 -6.64 9.10
N GLN A 203 -12.92 -5.58 9.80
CA GLN A 203 -13.99 -5.68 10.80
C GLN A 203 -15.29 -6.04 10.09
N GLU A 204 -16.17 -6.75 10.79
CA GLU A 204 -17.45 -7.18 10.23
C GLU A 204 -18.27 -6.00 9.67
N ILE A 205 -18.28 -4.86 10.36
CA ILE A 205 -18.97 -3.65 9.90
C ILE A 205 -18.43 -3.11 8.56
N GLU A 206 -17.14 -3.26 8.29
CA GLU A 206 -16.51 -2.78 7.06
C GLU A 206 -16.98 -3.63 5.87
N LEU A 207 -16.96 -4.96 5.99
CA LEU A 207 -17.44 -5.85 4.94
C LEU A 207 -18.98 -5.77 4.78
N MET A 208 -19.71 -5.71 5.89
CA MET A 208 -21.17 -5.56 5.86
C MET A 208 -21.61 -4.26 5.18
N SER A 209 -20.83 -3.18 5.30
CA SER A 209 -21.12 -1.95 4.56
C SER A 209 -21.11 -2.15 3.05
N ILE A 210 -20.25 -3.03 2.54
CA ILE A 210 -20.19 -3.36 1.11
C ILE A 210 -21.31 -4.30 0.71
N ILE A 211 -21.59 -5.32 1.52
CA ILE A 211 -22.68 -6.27 1.27
C ILE A 211 -24.05 -5.57 1.29
N ALA A 212 -24.24 -4.58 2.17
CA ALA A 212 -25.52 -3.88 2.31
C ALA A 212 -25.84 -2.91 1.16
N PHE A 213 -24.84 -2.43 0.42
CA PHE A 213 -25.02 -1.34 -0.55
C PHE A 213 -24.87 -1.73 -2.01
N TYR A 214 -24.39 -2.94 -2.30
CA TYR A 214 -24.19 -3.40 -3.65
C TYR A 214 -25.02 -4.65 -3.90
N ASP A 215 -25.61 -4.73 -5.08
CA ASP A 215 -26.36 -5.88 -5.54
C ASP A 215 -25.49 -6.60 -6.56
N GLY A 216 -25.03 -7.82 -6.26
CA GLY A 216 -24.17 -8.56 -7.19
C GLY A 216 -23.53 -9.80 -6.58
N PRO A 217 -22.86 -10.62 -7.40
CA PRO A 217 -22.02 -11.70 -6.91
C PRO A 217 -20.81 -11.16 -6.14
N TYR A 218 -20.42 -11.89 -5.09
CA TYR A 218 -19.28 -11.57 -4.24
C TYR A 218 -18.21 -12.65 -4.34
N ILE A 219 -16.95 -12.24 -4.38
CA ILE A 219 -15.79 -13.11 -4.16
C ILE A 219 -15.04 -12.55 -2.97
N ILE A 220 -15.12 -13.24 -1.83
CA ILE A 220 -14.46 -12.83 -0.59
C ILE A 220 -13.23 -13.71 -0.39
N VAL A 221 -12.05 -13.09 -0.37
CA VAL A 221 -10.75 -13.73 -0.24
C VAL A 221 -10.05 -13.16 0.98
N GLY A 222 -9.34 -14.02 1.69
CA GLY A 222 -8.51 -13.64 2.82
C GLY A 222 -8.04 -14.88 3.56
N ASP A 223 -7.40 -14.64 4.70
CA ASP A 223 -6.85 -15.70 5.53
C ASP A 223 -7.13 -15.38 7.00
N GLN A 224 -8.01 -16.15 7.66
CA GLN A 224 -8.34 -15.91 9.06
C GLN A 224 -7.19 -16.26 10.03
N MET A 225 -6.14 -16.94 9.54
CA MET A 225 -4.97 -17.31 10.34
C MET A 225 -3.86 -16.24 10.30
N GLN A 226 -4.03 -15.19 9.49
CA GLN A 226 -3.15 -14.01 9.45
C GLN A 226 -3.68 -12.92 10.40
N PHE A 227 -3.33 -11.65 10.14
CA PHE A 227 -3.72 -10.52 11.00
C PHE A 227 -5.23 -10.36 11.07
N ARG A 228 -5.72 -10.30 12.31
CA ARG A 228 -7.12 -10.00 12.65
C ARG A 228 -7.42 -8.51 12.48
N PRO A 229 -8.71 -8.13 12.45
CA PRO A 229 -9.09 -6.73 12.48
C PRO A 229 -8.51 -6.00 13.68
N TYR A 230 -7.85 -4.88 13.40
CA TYR A 230 -7.23 -4.05 14.43
C TYR A 230 -8.28 -3.15 15.10
N ILE A 231 -8.27 -3.12 16.44
CA ILE A 231 -9.10 -2.22 17.24
C ILE A 231 -8.19 -1.42 18.15
N ASN A 232 -8.32 -0.10 18.07
CA ASN A 232 -7.65 0.77 19.02
C ASN A 232 -8.50 0.91 20.28
N PHE A 233 -8.12 0.26 21.36
CA PHE A 233 -8.69 0.53 22.69
C PHE A 233 -7.98 1.74 23.31
N ASP A 234 -8.70 2.56 24.07
CA ASP A 234 -8.13 3.75 24.71
C ASP A 234 -7.00 3.33 25.67
N PRO A 235 -5.73 3.70 25.39
CA PRO A 235 -4.59 3.32 26.23
C PRO A 235 -4.58 4.06 27.58
N THR A 236 -5.44 5.05 27.79
CA THR A 236 -5.60 5.77 29.08
C THR A 236 -6.64 5.14 30.01
N ALA A 237 -7.30 4.06 29.58
CA ALA A 237 -8.23 3.32 30.42
C ALA A 237 -7.52 2.79 31.68
N LYS A 238 -7.91 3.33 32.84
CA LYS A 238 -7.15 3.18 34.09
C LYS A 238 -7.10 1.76 34.63
N ASN A 239 -8.04 0.89 34.25
CA ASN A 239 -8.11 -0.51 34.66
C ASN A 239 -8.59 -1.40 33.51
N ALA A 240 -8.21 -2.69 33.53
CA ALA A 240 -8.65 -3.70 32.56
C ALA A 240 -10.18 -3.71 32.34
N VAL A 241 -10.99 -3.38 33.34
CA VAL A 241 -12.45 -3.34 33.24
C VAL A 241 -12.99 -2.14 32.43
N GLN A 242 -12.24 -1.02 32.33
CA GLN A 242 -12.58 0.12 31.47
C GLN A 242 -11.96 0.02 30.06
N SER A 243 -10.91 -0.79 29.89
CA SER A 243 -10.38 -1.20 28.57
C SER A 243 -11.09 -2.42 27.99
N GLN A 244 -11.81 -3.19 28.82
CA GLN A 244 -12.64 -4.32 28.44
C GLN A 244 -13.94 -3.81 27.82
N ASN A 245 -13.87 -3.39 26.56
CA ASN A 245 -15.03 -3.54 25.70
C ASN A 245 -15.40 -5.04 25.75
N PRO A 246 -16.55 -5.45 26.31
CA PRO A 246 -16.91 -6.87 26.40
C PRO A 246 -17.08 -7.50 25.01
N PHE A 247 -17.25 -6.66 23.98
CA PHE A 247 -17.30 -7.05 22.58
C PHE A 247 -15.94 -6.95 21.88
N ALA A 248 -14.84 -6.65 22.57
CA ALA A 248 -13.49 -6.55 21.97
C ALA A 248 -13.16 -7.78 21.13
N ARG A 249 -13.35 -8.98 21.70
CA ARG A 249 -13.12 -10.25 21.00
C ARG A 249 -14.05 -10.44 19.80
N GLN A 250 -15.30 -9.97 19.90
CA GLN A 250 -16.29 -10.07 18.83
C GLN A 250 -15.98 -9.10 17.69
N LEU A 251 -15.43 -7.92 18.00
CA LEU A 251 -15.04 -6.91 17.04
C LEU A 251 -13.74 -7.27 16.30
N THR A 252 -12.86 -8.09 16.90
CA THR A 252 -11.67 -8.65 16.22
C THR A 252 -11.99 -9.93 15.44
N TYR A 253 -13.26 -10.27 15.30
CA TYR A 253 -13.71 -11.47 14.62
C TYR A 253 -14.29 -11.08 13.27
N SER A 254 -13.58 -11.42 12.19
CA SER A 254 -13.97 -11.01 10.84
C SER A 254 -15.16 -11.80 10.33
N THR A 255 -15.88 -11.27 9.34
CA THR A 255 -16.95 -12.03 8.64
C THR A 255 -16.39 -13.29 7.97
N LEU A 256 -15.14 -13.25 7.49
CA LEU A 256 -14.47 -14.43 6.93
C LEU A 256 -14.24 -15.51 8.00
N GLU A 257 -13.77 -15.13 9.19
CA GLU A 257 -13.60 -16.05 10.32
C GLU A 257 -14.95 -16.68 10.71
N ARG A 258 -16.06 -15.91 10.69
CA ARG A 258 -17.42 -16.47 10.87
C ARG A 258 -17.80 -17.47 9.80
N ALA A 259 -17.52 -17.16 8.54
CA ALA A 259 -17.85 -18.03 7.43
C ALA A 259 -17.09 -19.37 7.55
N VAL A 260 -15.84 -19.33 7.99
CA VAL A 260 -15.03 -20.53 8.25
C VAL A 260 -15.64 -21.37 9.36
N ASP A 261 -15.94 -20.77 10.51
CA ASP A 261 -16.50 -21.49 11.66
C ASP A 261 -17.90 -22.04 11.36
N ALA A 262 -18.65 -21.38 10.47
CA ALA A 262 -19.94 -21.85 9.99
C ALA A 262 -19.86 -22.92 8.89
N GLY A 263 -18.67 -23.24 8.38
CA GLY A 263 -18.49 -24.17 7.26
C GLY A 263 -18.99 -23.62 5.91
N ALA A 264 -19.04 -22.29 5.76
CA ALA A 264 -19.56 -21.57 4.60
C ALA A 264 -18.44 -21.06 3.66
N VAL A 265 -17.29 -21.75 3.64
CA VAL A 265 -16.16 -21.45 2.74
C VAL A 265 -16.16 -22.44 1.58
N ASP A 266 -16.16 -21.92 0.35
CA ASP A 266 -16.22 -22.73 -0.85
C ASP A 266 -14.90 -23.47 -1.16
N ALA A 267 -13.75 -22.83 -0.89
CA ALA A 267 -12.45 -23.36 -1.29
C ALA A 267 -11.29 -22.85 -0.42
N TYR A 268 -10.24 -23.67 -0.34
CA TYR A 268 -8.97 -23.33 0.29
C TYR A 268 -7.82 -23.47 -0.72
N PHE A 269 -6.92 -22.49 -0.77
CA PHE A 269 -5.67 -22.61 -1.51
C PHE A 269 -4.57 -23.14 -0.59
N THR A 270 -4.12 -24.36 -0.86
CA THR A 270 -3.15 -25.08 -0.01
C THR A 270 -1.73 -25.09 -0.56
N PHE A 271 -1.49 -24.54 -1.75
CA PHE A 271 -0.16 -24.51 -2.37
C PHE A 271 0.50 -23.14 -2.23
N ASN A 272 1.67 -23.11 -1.60
CA ASN A 272 2.50 -21.93 -1.47
C ASN A 272 3.46 -21.79 -2.67
N HIS A 273 3.28 -20.74 -3.46
CA HIS A 273 4.12 -20.45 -4.62
C HIS A 273 5.31 -19.52 -4.33
N ARG A 274 5.32 -18.88 -3.15
CA ARG A 274 6.25 -17.82 -2.76
C ARG A 274 7.52 -18.36 -2.11
N ALA A 275 7.37 -19.33 -1.20
CA ALA A 275 8.45 -19.83 -0.38
C ALA A 275 9.33 -20.86 -1.11
N TYR A 276 10.64 -20.69 -0.98
CA TYR A 276 11.68 -21.61 -1.44
C TYR A 276 12.48 -22.16 -0.25
N ALA A 277 13.34 -23.15 -0.47
CA ALA A 277 14.21 -23.74 0.55
C ALA A 277 13.48 -24.09 1.86
N GLN A 278 12.28 -24.67 1.75
CA GLN A 278 11.45 -25.09 2.88
C GLN A 278 11.03 -23.97 3.84
N LEU A 279 11.06 -22.71 3.40
CA LEU A 279 10.62 -21.58 4.23
C LEU A 279 9.13 -21.67 4.62
N SER A 280 8.29 -22.35 3.83
CA SER A 280 6.88 -22.58 4.14
C SER A 280 6.62 -23.65 5.21
N THR A 281 7.60 -24.49 5.54
CA THR A 281 7.37 -25.66 6.43
C THR A 281 6.94 -25.22 7.82
N LEU A 282 7.65 -24.28 8.43
CA LEU A 282 7.33 -23.80 9.78
C LEU A 282 5.96 -23.13 9.88
N PRO A 283 5.61 -22.13 9.02
CA PRO A 283 4.25 -21.56 9.07
C PRO A 283 3.19 -22.61 8.72
N SER A 284 3.48 -23.55 7.81
CA SER A 284 2.54 -24.64 7.51
C SER A 284 2.23 -25.47 8.74
N GLU A 285 3.24 -25.96 9.45
CA GLU A 285 3.08 -26.82 10.62
C GLU A 285 2.40 -26.07 11.79
N LEU A 286 2.87 -24.86 12.10
CA LEU A 286 2.42 -24.11 13.28
C LEU A 286 1.05 -23.45 13.09
N ILE A 287 0.79 -22.89 11.91
CA ILE A 287 -0.39 -22.05 11.66
C ILE A 287 -1.45 -22.87 10.91
N TYR A 288 -1.03 -23.55 9.84
CA TYR A 288 -1.96 -24.26 8.94
C TYR A 288 -2.01 -25.78 9.20
N ARG A 289 -1.51 -26.26 10.35
CA ARG A 289 -1.57 -27.68 10.75
C ARG A 289 -1.04 -28.66 9.67
N GLY A 290 -0.03 -28.24 8.92
CA GLY A 290 0.60 -29.01 7.86
C GLY A 290 -0.17 -29.07 6.53
N VAL A 291 -1.32 -28.41 6.38
CA VAL A 291 -2.09 -28.47 5.13
C VAL A 291 -1.50 -27.61 4.01
N MET A 292 -0.69 -26.60 4.34
CA MET A 292 -0.04 -25.74 3.36
C MET A 292 1.23 -26.42 2.82
N GLY A 293 1.19 -26.90 1.59
CA GLY A 293 2.33 -27.49 0.90
C GLY A 293 3.08 -26.48 0.03
N PRO A 294 4.38 -26.68 -0.22
CA PRO A 294 5.05 -25.91 -1.27
C PRO A 294 4.50 -26.33 -2.64
N TYR A 295 4.30 -25.37 -3.55
CA TYR A 295 3.93 -25.66 -4.94
C TYR A 295 5.03 -26.44 -5.69
N ARG A 296 6.30 -26.17 -5.33
CA ARG A 296 7.49 -26.79 -5.94
C ARG A 296 8.06 -27.85 -5.00
N SER A 297 8.58 -28.93 -5.56
CA SER A 297 9.19 -30.03 -4.80
C SER A 297 10.60 -30.38 -5.31
N GLY A 298 11.36 -31.10 -4.48
CA GLY A 298 12.68 -31.62 -4.82
C GLY A 298 13.66 -30.54 -5.27
N LYS A 299 14.33 -30.76 -6.41
CA LYS A 299 15.35 -29.84 -6.94
C LYS A 299 14.78 -28.45 -7.28
N HIS A 300 13.49 -28.33 -7.57
CA HIS A 300 12.86 -27.05 -7.92
C HIS A 300 12.65 -26.12 -6.71
N GLN A 301 12.82 -26.61 -5.48
CA GLN A 301 12.88 -25.79 -4.25
C GLN A 301 14.22 -25.08 -4.08
N TYR A 302 15.24 -25.46 -4.86
CA TYR A 302 16.62 -24.99 -4.72
C TYR A 302 17.21 -24.60 -6.08
N PRO A 303 16.64 -23.61 -6.80
CA PRO A 303 17.30 -23.03 -7.97
C PRO A 303 18.63 -22.34 -7.55
N ASP A 304 19.47 -22.02 -8.52
CA ASP A 304 20.82 -21.50 -8.23
C ASP A 304 20.81 -20.17 -7.47
N SER A 305 19.85 -19.28 -7.75
CA SER A 305 19.64 -18.06 -6.96
C SER A 305 19.41 -18.37 -5.48
N VAL A 306 18.54 -19.35 -5.17
CA VAL A 306 18.26 -19.82 -3.81
C VAL A 306 19.49 -20.45 -3.15
N LYS A 307 20.35 -21.13 -3.91
CA LYS A 307 21.63 -21.66 -3.37
C LYS A 307 22.62 -20.55 -3.04
N SER A 308 22.66 -19.46 -3.82
CA SER A 308 23.48 -18.28 -3.51
C SER A 308 23.08 -17.68 -2.16
N PHE A 309 21.78 -17.59 -1.85
CA PHE A 309 21.33 -17.17 -0.51
C PHE A 309 21.81 -18.11 0.60
N ASN A 310 21.80 -19.43 0.39
CA ASN A 310 22.37 -20.37 1.38
C ASN A 310 23.85 -20.10 1.61
N LYS A 311 24.61 -19.86 0.54
CA LYS A 311 26.05 -19.54 0.62
C LYS A 311 26.29 -18.25 1.40
N PHE A 312 25.54 -17.19 1.09
CA PHE A 312 25.60 -15.92 1.81
C PHE A 312 25.30 -16.12 3.31
N LEU A 313 24.26 -16.87 3.66
CA LEU A 313 23.92 -17.16 5.05
C LEU A 313 24.98 -18.01 5.75
N LYS A 314 25.68 -18.91 5.05
CA LYS A 314 26.80 -19.68 5.59
C LYS A 314 28.02 -18.83 5.94
N GLU A 315 28.22 -17.69 5.27
CA GLU A 315 29.25 -16.74 5.68
C GLU A 315 28.93 -16.08 7.02
N ILE A 316 27.63 -16.00 7.39
CA ILE A 316 27.17 -15.48 8.68
C ILE A 316 27.15 -16.60 9.72
N VAL A 317 26.64 -17.79 9.35
CA VAL A 317 26.49 -18.96 10.21
C VAL A 317 27.06 -20.18 9.47
N PRO A 318 28.36 -20.49 9.63
CA PRO A 318 29.02 -21.59 8.89
C PRO A 318 28.38 -22.97 9.06
N GLU A 319 27.76 -23.21 10.22
CA GLU A 319 27.08 -24.46 10.58
C GLU A 319 25.66 -24.60 9.96
N LEU A 320 25.20 -23.62 9.18
CA LEU A 320 23.87 -23.65 8.59
C LEU A 320 23.71 -24.86 7.63
N PRO A 321 22.68 -25.71 7.81
CA PRO A 321 22.45 -26.82 6.89
C PRO A 321 22.25 -26.35 5.45
N GLY A 322 22.74 -27.11 4.47
CA GLY A 322 22.68 -26.73 3.05
C GLY A 322 21.28 -26.62 2.45
N ALA A 323 20.25 -27.11 3.16
CA ALA A 323 18.86 -27.09 2.74
C ALA A 323 18.05 -25.93 3.34
N GLN A 324 18.65 -25.06 4.16
CA GLN A 324 17.94 -24.02 4.92
C GLN A 324 18.40 -22.61 4.52
N ASN A 325 17.43 -21.72 4.27
CA ASN A 325 17.68 -20.30 4.00
C ASN A 325 17.02 -19.41 5.06
N ARG A 326 17.14 -19.80 6.33
CA ARG A 326 16.68 -19.00 7.47
C ARG A 326 17.70 -19.11 8.60
N VAL A 327 17.91 -18.01 9.29
CA VAL A 327 18.75 -17.93 10.49
C VAL A 327 18.05 -17.07 11.53
N MET A 328 18.18 -17.43 12.80
CA MET A 328 17.81 -16.58 13.91
C MET A 328 19.09 -16.07 14.55
N ILE A 329 19.20 -14.75 14.68
CA ILE A 329 20.41 -14.10 15.19
C ILE A 329 20.08 -13.46 16.53
N THR A 330 20.81 -13.89 17.55
CA THR A 330 20.76 -13.28 18.88
C THR A 330 21.92 -12.30 19.01
N LEU A 331 21.65 -11.11 19.55
CA LEU A 331 22.67 -10.10 19.83
C LEU A 331 22.74 -9.88 21.35
N PRO A 332 23.50 -10.70 22.09
CA PRO A 332 23.61 -10.63 23.54
C PRO A 332 24.08 -9.25 23.99
N GLY A 333 23.49 -8.73 25.07
CA GLY A 333 23.83 -7.42 25.61
C GLY A 333 23.29 -6.24 24.81
N SER A 334 22.46 -6.47 23.79
CA SER A 334 21.65 -5.40 23.22
C SER A 334 20.56 -4.96 24.20
N TRP A 335 20.07 -3.72 24.06
CA TRP A 335 19.03 -3.18 24.92
C TRP A 335 18.03 -2.36 24.11
N VAL A 336 16.82 -2.27 24.65
CA VAL A 336 15.74 -1.45 24.09
C VAL A 336 15.86 -0.02 24.61
N SER A 337 15.59 0.95 23.74
CA SER A 337 15.29 2.33 24.11
C SER A 337 13.97 2.75 23.46
N TYR A 338 13.41 3.90 23.86
CA TYR A 338 12.10 4.35 23.40
C TYR A 338 12.15 5.73 22.77
N ILE A 339 11.30 5.94 21.76
CA ILE A 339 10.94 7.27 21.22
C ILE A 339 9.43 7.40 21.40
N GLY A 340 9.01 8.23 22.37
CA GLY A 340 7.62 8.22 22.83
C GLY A 340 7.24 6.85 23.41
N THR A 341 6.19 6.24 22.86
CA THR A 341 5.71 4.89 23.25
C THR A 341 6.27 3.77 22.37
N SER A 342 7.10 4.07 21.37
CA SER A 342 7.58 3.09 20.39
C SER A 342 9.01 2.66 20.70
N ALA A 343 9.26 1.35 20.65
CA ALA A 343 10.55 0.75 20.96
C ALA A 343 11.54 0.85 19.80
N ARG A 344 12.83 0.93 20.12
CA ARG A 344 13.95 0.81 19.18
C ARG A 344 15.12 0.06 19.82
N ASN A 345 15.88 -0.66 19.01
CA ASN A 345 17.11 -1.36 19.40
C ASN A 345 18.21 -1.08 18.36
N LEU A 346 19.19 -0.27 18.74
CA LEU A 346 20.20 0.22 17.82
C LEU A 346 21.19 -0.89 17.39
N ALA A 347 21.45 -1.87 18.25
CA ALA A 347 22.33 -2.99 17.92
C ALA A 347 21.70 -3.86 16.83
N HIS A 348 20.41 -4.17 16.96
CA HIS A 348 19.64 -4.88 15.93
C HIS A 348 19.67 -4.12 14.60
N ALA A 349 19.33 -2.83 14.62
CA ALA A 349 19.27 -2.01 13.41
C ALA A 349 20.63 -1.93 12.70
N ARG A 350 21.71 -1.67 13.44
CA ARG A 350 23.07 -1.61 12.87
C ARG A 350 23.48 -2.94 12.26
N TRP A 351 23.24 -4.04 12.96
CA TRP A 351 23.58 -5.37 12.45
C TRP A 351 22.77 -5.69 11.19
N ALA A 352 21.46 -5.54 11.22
CA ALA A 352 20.58 -5.85 10.08
C ALA A 352 20.91 -4.98 8.86
N VAL A 353 21.08 -3.67 9.04
CA VAL A 353 21.46 -2.75 7.94
C VAL A 353 22.82 -3.12 7.37
N SER A 354 23.81 -3.48 8.20
CA SER A 354 25.12 -3.91 7.70
C SER A 354 25.02 -5.17 6.82
N GLN A 355 24.17 -6.13 7.19
CA GLN A 355 23.96 -7.34 6.39
C GLN A 355 23.16 -7.05 5.11
N ALA A 356 22.18 -6.15 5.16
CA ALA A 356 21.46 -5.73 3.96
C ALA A 356 22.37 -5.01 2.96
N ILE A 357 23.30 -4.16 3.43
CA ILE A 357 24.30 -3.52 2.57
C ILE A 357 25.24 -4.56 1.96
N ARG A 358 25.68 -5.56 2.73
CA ARG A 358 26.46 -6.68 2.18
C ARG A 358 25.69 -7.43 1.09
N ALA A 359 24.44 -7.79 1.37
CA ALA A 359 23.60 -8.56 0.45
C ALA A 359 23.29 -7.80 -0.84
N ILE A 360 22.94 -6.51 -0.77
CA ILE A 360 22.57 -5.73 -1.96
C ILE A 360 23.75 -5.45 -2.90
N ASN A 361 24.98 -5.55 -2.38
CA ASN A 361 26.23 -5.40 -3.12
C ASN A 361 26.77 -6.74 -3.65
N ASP A 362 26.24 -7.87 -3.19
CA ASP A 362 26.66 -9.19 -3.64
C ASP A 362 25.99 -9.54 -4.98
N GLN A 363 26.77 -9.51 -6.07
CA GLN A 363 26.28 -9.80 -7.42
C GLN A 363 25.86 -11.26 -7.62
N SER A 364 26.24 -12.18 -6.73
CA SER A 364 25.80 -13.57 -6.77
C SER A 364 24.37 -13.75 -6.26
N LEU A 365 23.86 -12.78 -5.49
CA LEU A 365 22.48 -12.75 -5.03
C LEU A 365 21.61 -12.12 -6.12
N THR A 366 20.67 -12.90 -6.61
CA THR A 366 19.71 -12.50 -7.65
C THR A 366 18.32 -13.02 -7.31
N GLY A 367 17.30 -12.36 -7.84
CA GLY A 367 15.95 -12.88 -7.86
C GLY A 367 15.83 -14.11 -8.75
N LEU A 368 14.64 -14.69 -8.81
CA LEU A 368 14.42 -15.99 -9.46
C LEU A 368 14.64 -15.97 -10.98
N ARG A 369 14.62 -14.80 -11.62
CA ARG A 369 14.83 -14.64 -13.07
C ARG A 369 16.17 -13.96 -13.38
N GLY A 370 17.06 -13.83 -12.40
CA GLY A 370 18.38 -13.20 -12.55
C GLY A 370 18.39 -11.68 -12.36
N GLU A 371 17.26 -11.08 -11.99
CA GLU A 371 17.14 -9.68 -11.61
C GLU A 371 17.91 -9.37 -10.32
N PRO A 372 18.33 -8.11 -10.10
CA PRO A 372 18.89 -7.71 -8.81
C PRO A 372 17.89 -7.92 -7.67
N ILE A 373 18.35 -8.41 -6.52
CA ILE A 373 17.47 -8.74 -5.39
C ILE A 373 16.72 -7.51 -4.85
N GLU A 374 15.53 -7.76 -4.33
CA GLU A 374 14.82 -6.88 -3.42
C GLU A 374 14.96 -7.34 -1.97
N ILE A 375 15.13 -6.37 -1.05
CA ILE A 375 15.24 -6.61 0.38
C ILE A 375 14.08 -5.95 1.11
N LEU A 376 13.44 -6.68 2.02
CA LEU A 376 12.41 -6.16 2.92
C LEU A 376 12.85 -6.31 4.37
N MET A 377 12.91 -5.19 5.09
CA MET A 377 13.22 -5.14 6.52
C MET A 377 11.94 -4.82 7.30
N MET A 378 11.54 -5.75 8.16
CA MET A 378 10.29 -5.75 8.92
C MET A 378 10.53 -5.63 10.43
N PRO A 379 10.94 -4.44 10.92
CA PRO A 379 10.92 -4.21 12.35
C PRO A 379 9.49 -4.11 12.88
N TYR A 380 9.27 -4.52 14.12
CA TYR A 380 7.94 -4.56 14.71
C TYR A 380 7.43 -3.17 15.11
N TYR A 381 8.34 -2.23 15.36
CA TYR A 381 8.02 -0.92 15.91
C TYR A 381 8.36 0.23 14.97
N ARG A 382 7.52 1.27 15.00
CA ARG A 382 7.68 2.47 14.15
C ARG A 382 8.97 3.24 14.44
N ALA A 383 9.38 3.37 15.70
CA ALA A 383 10.66 4.00 16.05
C ALA A 383 11.86 3.20 15.50
N GLN A 384 11.73 1.88 15.44
CA GLN A 384 12.74 1.03 14.81
C GLN A 384 12.76 1.20 13.29
N VAL A 385 11.61 1.35 12.61
CA VAL A 385 11.58 1.75 11.18
C VAL A 385 12.37 3.02 10.94
N GLN A 386 12.14 4.07 11.74
CA GLN A 386 12.88 5.34 11.62
C GLN A 386 14.39 5.14 11.81
N THR A 387 14.78 4.33 12.80
CA THR A 387 16.19 4.00 13.06
C THR A 387 16.84 3.31 11.84
N TYR A 388 16.14 2.39 11.18
CA TYR A 388 16.62 1.76 9.95
C TYR A 388 16.75 2.77 8.81
N GLN A 389 15.76 3.65 8.63
CA GLN A 389 15.77 4.69 7.60
C GLN A 389 16.95 5.65 7.77
N GLU A 390 17.23 6.10 8.99
CA GLU A 390 18.37 6.94 9.31
C GLU A 390 19.70 6.26 8.98
N LEU A 391 19.86 4.98 9.32
CA LEU A 391 21.08 4.21 9.02
C LEU A 391 21.27 3.98 7.51
N LEU A 392 20.19 3.70 6.77
CA LEU A 392 20.24 3.55 5.31
C LEU A 392 20.52 4.88 4.61
N GLN A 393 19.96 5.99 5.11
CA GLN A 393 20.25 7.32 4.60
C GLN A 393 21.70 7.70 4.85
N LYS A 394 22.24 7.38 6.03
CA LYS A 394 23.66 7.54 6.31
C LYS A 394 24.52 6.71 5.36
N ALA A 395 24.17 5.45 5.11
CA ALA A 395 24.90 4.60 4.17
C ALA A 395 24.90 5.16 2.73
N LEU A 396 23.83 5.84 2.31
CA LEU A 396 23.78 6.57 1.04
C LEU A 396 24.74 7.76 1.02
N LEU A 397 24.78 8.57 2.10
CA LEU A 397 25.68 9.71 2.23
C LEU A 397 27.16 9.28 2.29
N ASP A 398 27.44 8.15 2.93
CA ASP A 398 28.78 7.56 3.07
C ASP A 398 29.21 6.80 1.79
N ASN A 399 28.41 6.81 0.72
CA ASN A 399 28.63 6.07 -0.54
C ASN A 399 28.73 4.53 -0.37
N ALA A 400 28.24 3.98 0.73
CA ALA A 400 28.12 2.53 0.92
C ALA A 400 26.93 1.94 0.14
N LEU A 401 25.98 2.78 -0.29
CA LEU A 401 24.87 2.45 -1.17
C LEU A 401 24.75 3.49 -2.30
N THR A 402 24.33 3.05 -3.47
CA THR A 402 23.81 3.95 -4.52
C THR A 402 22.32 4.22 -4.32
N SER A 403 21.79 5.27 -4.95
CA SER A 403 20.36 5.57 -4.94
C SER A 403 19.50 4.42 -5.47
N GLU A 404 20.01 3.68 -6.47
CA GLU A 404 19.34 2.50 -7.03
C GLU A 404 19.30 1.35 -6.02
N GLN A 405 20.43 1.02 -5.38
CA GLN A 405 20.49 -0.01 -4.35
C GLN A 405 19.61 0.33 -3.15
N ARG A 406 19.62 1.60 -2.73
CA ARG A 406 18.73 2.10 -1.68
C ARG A 406 17.27 1.90 -2.05
N GLY A 407 16.89 2.15 -3.31
CA GLY A 407 15.52 1.95 -3.81
C GLY A 407 15.04 0.49 -3.71
N ARG A 408 15.95 -0.48 -3.74
CA ARG A 408 15.66 -1.92 -3.61
C ARG A 408 15.57 -2.42 -2.15
N ILE A 409 15.86 -1.56 -1.17
CA ILE A 409 15.72 -1.88 0.27
C ILE A 409 14.47 -1.19 0.80
N ARG A 410 13.43 -1.98 1.10
CA ARG A 410 12.19 -1.52 1.72
C ARG A 410 12.24 -1.72 3.23
N VAL A 411 11.71 -0.77 3.98
CA VAL A 411 11.57 -0.86 5.43
C VAL A 411 10.14 -0.48 5.80
N ALA A 412 9.42 -1.38 6.44
CA ALA A 412 8.04 -1.18 6.88
C ALA A 412 7.79 -1.95 8.18
N THR A 413 6.81 -1.53 8.98
CA THR A 413 6.40 -2.36 10.12
C THR A 413 5.80 -3.67 9.64
N LEU A 414 5.86 -4.73 10.45
CA LEU A 414 5.27 -6.04 10.11
C LEU A 414 3.81 -5.91 9.62
N ASP A 415 3.00 -5.12 10.33
CA ASP A 415 1.60 -4.87 9.97
C ASP A 415 1.42 -4.17 8.61
N ALA A 416 2.39 -3.35 8.22
CA ALA A 416 2.37 -2.57 6.99
C ALA A 416 2.93 -3.34 5.80
N SER A 417 3.68 -4.43 6.05
CA SER A 417 4.22 -5.33 5.04
C SER A 417 3.33 -6.55 4.77
N GLN A 418 2.10 -6.61 5.30
CA GLN A 418 1.19 -7.68 4.92
C GLN A 418 0.90 -7.62 3.42
N GLY A 419 0.97 -8.78 2.76
CA GLY A 419 0.85 -8.90 1.31
C GLY A 419 2.14 -8.64 0.53
N ASP A 420 3.13 -7.97 1.13
CA ASP A 420 4.43 -7.75 0.50
C ASP A 420 5.28 -9.03 0.45
N GLU A 421 6.19 -9.06 -0.51
CA GLU A 421 7.21 -10.10 -0.68
C GLU A 421 8.54 -9.47 -1.12
N ALA A 422 9.64 -10.16 -0.84
CA ALA A 422 10.98 -9.80 -1.27
C ALA A 422 11.85 -11.05 -1.34
N ASP A 423 12.98 -11.00 -2.05
CA ASP A 423 13.90 -12.12 -2.17
C ASP A 423 14.62 -12.41 -0.85
N MET A 424 14.92 -11.36 -0.08
CA MET A 424 15.51 -11.47 1.26
C MET A 424 14.71 -10.62 2.27
N THR A 425 14.39 -11.23 3.41
CA THR A 425 13.64 -10.56 4.48
C THR A 425 14.39 -10.53 5.80
N PHE A 426 14.40 -9.38 6.46
CA PHE A 426 14.86 -9.23 7.85
C PHE A 426 13.65 -9.04 8.75
N ILE A 427 13.51 -9.86 9.80
CA ILE A 427 12.46 -9.70 10.81
C ILE A 427 13.14 -9.23 12.09
N ASP A 428 12.71 -8.09 12.62
CA ASP A 428 13.30 -7.50 13.83
C ASP A 428 12.25 -7.28 14.91
N LEU A 429 12.23 -8.19 15.89
CA LEU A 429 11.34 -8.15 17.05
C LEU A 429 11.56 -6.87 17.90
N THR A 430 12.73 -6.24 17.78
CA THR A 430 13.16 -5.03 18.50
C THR A 430 13.30 -5.20 20.02
N ARG A 431 12.40 -5.95 20.67
CA ARG A 431 12.37 -6.21 22.10
C ARG A 431 13.47 -7.17 22.55
N THR A 432 13.87 -7.05 23.82
CA THR A 432 14.90 -7.88 24.46
C THR A 432 14.33 -8.68 25.64
N ASP A 433 13.53 -8.05 26.49
CA ASP A 433 13.14 -8.60 27.79
C ASP A 433 11.66 -9.03 27.89
N ASP A 434 10.84 -8.67 26.89
CA ASP A 434 9.47 -9.12 26.75
C ASP A 434 9.12 -9.29 25.27
N ILE A 435 7.97 -9.90 24.99
CA ILE A 435 7.50 -10.15 23.62
C ILE A 435 6.60 -9.03 23.09
N GLY A 436 6.39 -7.96 23.86
CA GLY A 436 5.64 -6.78 23.43
C GLY A 436 4.20 -7.11 22.98
N PHE A 437 3.81 -6.66 21.79
CA PHE A 437 2.48 -6.99 21.24
C PHE A 437 2.39 -8.40 20.64
N CYS A 438 3.43 -9.22 20.80
CA CYS A 438 3.43 -10.64 20.41
C CYS A 438 2.98 -11.56 21.56
N GLU A 439 2.50 -10.98 22.68
CA GLU A 439 1.86 -11.71 23.78
C GLU A 439 0.52 -12.36 23.40
#